data_AF-A0AAX1LKC2-F1
#
_entry.id   AF-A0AAX1LKC2-F1
#
_cell.length_a   1.000
_cell.length_b   1.000
_cell.length_c   1.000
_cell.angle_alpha   90.00
_cell.angle_beta   90.00
_cell.angle_gamma   90.00
#
_symmetry.space_group_name_H-M   'P 1'
#
loop_
_entity.id
_entity.type
_entity.pdbx_description
1 polymer ?
#
loop_
_entity_poly.entity_id
_entity_poly.type
_entity_poly.pdbx_seq_one_letter_code
_entity_poly.pdbx_strand_id
1 'polypeptide(L)'
;MKVRSQGVIKDGHFSLTSAVVPMVGNVLVSASSEDIADIFSRGVKECESVTIGRSLMENQPIRIPVNDFFASHIGIFGNTGSGKSNTLHKLYLELFNSRYGSPALEKSSFVIIDFNGEYGSGSAFKDHHIQLYDGVKRKISN
;
A
#
# COMPACT_ATOMS: atom_id res chain seq x y z
N MET A 1 21.63 1.57 23.93
CA MET A 1 20.99 1.70 22.60
C MET A 1 21.14 0.38 21.87
N LYS A 2 20.04 -0.24 21.42
CA LYS A 2 20.09 -1.51 20.66
C LYS A 2 19.75 -1.19 19.20
N VAL A 3 20.66 -1.49 18.29
CA VAL A 3 20.47 -1.24 16.85
C VAL A 3 20.22 -2.58 16.16
N ARG A 4 19.27 -2.61 15.21
CA ARG A 4 19.01 -3.76 14.36
C ARG A 4 19.27 -3.37 12.91
N SER A 5 20.15 -4.11 12.24
CA SER A 5 20.32 -3.96 10.79
C SER A 5 19.05 -4.44 10.09
N GLN A 6 18.48 -3.61 9.23
CA GLN A 6 17.28 -3.93 8.44
C GLN A 6 17.62 -4.25 6.98
N GLY A 7 18.75 -3.75 6.48
CA GLY A 7 19.14 -3.92 5.08
C GLY A 7 20.32 -3.03 4.72
N VAL A 8 20.59 -2.94 3.42
CA VAL A 8 21.73 -2.21 2.86
C VAL A 8 21.26 -1.36 1.69
N ILE A 9 21.67 -0.10 1.67
CA ILE A 9 21.58 0.76 0.48
C ILE A 9 22.90 0.62 -0.29
N LYS A 10 22.81 0.22 -1.56
CA LYS A 10 23.95 0.14 -2.47
C LYS A 10 23.54 0.72 -3.81
N ASP A 11 24.37 1.61 -4.37
CA ASP A 11 24.13 2.27 -5.66
C ASP A 11 22.73 2.95 -5.74
N GLY A 12 22.27 3.56 -4.64
CA GLY A 12 20.94 4.19 -4.55
C GLY A 12 19.76 3.22 -4.42
N HIS A 13 20.03 1.93 -4.18
CA HIS A 13 18.99 0.91 -4.06
C HIS A 13 19.01 0.23 -2.70
N PHE A 14 17.89 0.32 -1.99
CA PHE A 14 17.70 -0.41 -0.73
C PHE A 14 17.38 -1.89 -0.99
N SER A 15 18.09 -2.76 -0.27
CA SER A 15 17.88 -4.22 -0.27
C SER A 15 17.70 -4.73 1.16
N LEU A 16 16.62 -5.49 1.38
CA LEU A 16 16.38 -6.14 2.66
C LEU A 16 17.30 -7.37 2.76
N THR A 17 18.30 -7.29 3.64
CA THR A 17 19.28 -8.36 3.81
C THR A 17 19.86 -8.38 5.22
N SER A 18 20.09 -9.57 5.75
CA SER A 18 20.85 -9.80 6.99
C SER A 18 22.30 -10.20 6.72
N ALA A 19 22.72 -10.25 5.45
CA ALA A 19 24.05 -10.72 5.06
C ALA A 19 25.17 -9.75 5.45
N VAL A 20 24.85 -8.47 5.67
CA VAL A 20 25.81 -7.45 6.08
C VAL A 20 25.65 -7.16 7.56
N VAL A 21 26.72 -7.43 8.31
CA VAL A 21 26.79 -7.23 9.76
C VAL A 21 27.67 -6.02 10.03
N PRO A 22 27.23 -5.05 10.85
CA PRO A 22 28.06 -3.91 11.23
C PRO A 22 29.26 -4.39 12.04
N MET A 23 30.44 -3.85 11.74
CA MET A 23 31.69 -4.18 12.42
C MET A 23 31.96 -3.22 13.58
N VAL A 24 32.75 -3.69 14.55
CA VAL A 24 33.29 -2.83 15.61
C VAL A 24 34.13 -1.73 14.97
N GLY A 25 33.86 -0.48 15.35
CA GLY A 25 34.53 0.70 14.78
C GLY A 25 33.79 1.35 13.61
N ASN A 26 32.68 0.79 13.12
CA ASN A 26 31.81 1.51 12.20
C ASN A 26 31.16 2.71 12.90
N VAL A 27 31.10 3.84 12.20
CA VAL A 27 30.49 5.08 12.69
C VAL A 27 28.99 5.04 12.43
N LEU A 28 28.22 5.47 13.42
CA LEU A 28 26.78 5.69 13.27
C LEU A 28 26.54 7.09 12.75
N VAL A 29 25.80 7.19 11.65
CA VAL A 29 25.34 8.44 11.05
C VAL A 29 23.83 8.43 10.96
N SER A 30 23.21 9.60 11.07
CA SER A 30 21.79 9.77 10.77
C SER A 30 21.57 9.55 9.27
N ALA A 31 20.49 8.86 8.91
CA ALA A 31 20.10 8.67 7.52
C ALA A 31 19.76 10.03 6.89
N SER A 32 20.18 10.24 5.65
CA SER A 32 19.79 11.42 4.88
C SER A 32 18.33 11.30 4.40
N SER A 33 17.75 12.42 3.97
CA SER A 33 16.43 12.41 3.34
C SER A 33 16.40 11.54 2.07
N GLU A 34 17.52 11.49 1.35
CA GLU A 34 17.72 10.65 0.17
C GLU A 34 17.73 9.15 0.55
N ASP A 35 18.49 8.76 1.58
CA ASP A 35 18.53 7.37 2.07
C ASP A 35 17.13 6.89 2.48
N ILE A 36 16.40 7.76 3.19
CA ILE A 36 15.03 7.50 3.63
C ILE A 36 14.10 7.35 2.42
N ALA A 37 14.24 8.22 1.42
CA ALA A 37 13.47 8.12 0.19
C ALA A 37 13.75 6.82 -0.57
N ASP A 38 15.01 6.36 -0.62
CA ASP A 38 15.39 5.11 -1.28
C ASP A 38 14.82 3.88 -0.56
N ILE A 39 14.82 3.89 0.78
CA ILE A 39 14.19 2.83 1.59
C ILE A 39 12.69 2.75 1.32
N PHE A 40 11.98 3.88 1.31
CA PHE A 40 10.53 3.91 1.16
C PHE A 40 10.05 3.76 -0.28
N SER A 41 10.82 4.23 -1.26
CA SER A 41 10.48 4.09 -2.69
C SER A 41 10.82 2.71 -3.22
N ARG A 42 11.81 2.01 -2.64
CA ARG A 42 12.30 0.69 -3.11
C ARG A 42 12.62 0.67 -4.62
N GLY A 43 13.00 1.82 -5.19
CA GLY A 43 13.25 1.96 -6.63
C GLY A 43 11.98 1.96 -7.49
N VAL A 44 10.79 2.03 -6.90
CA VAL A 44 9.52 2.11 -7.63
C VAL A 44 9.38 3.51 -8.22
N LYS A 45 9.19 3.58 -9.55
CA LYS A 45 8.94 4.85 -10.24
C LYS A 45 7.58 5.40 -9.84
N GLU A 46 7.51 6.72 -9.63
CA GLU A 46 6.27 7.39 -9.24
C GLU A 46 5.13 7.09 -10.22
N CYS A 47 5.42 7.11 -11.52
CA CYS A 47 4.43 6.82 -12.54
C CYS A 47 3.87 5.38 -12.45
N GLU A 48 4.65 4.42 -11.96
CA GLU A 48 4.27 3.00 -11.83
C GLU A 48 3.65 2.67 -10.47
N SER A 49 3.31 3.69 -9.68
CA SER A 49 2.87 3.54 -8.29
C SER A 49 1.67 4.39 -7.94
N VAL A 50 1.05 4.05 -6.81
CA VAL A 50 0.05 4.88 -6.13
C VAL A 50 0.52 5.25 -4.74
N THR A 51 0.24 6.48 -4.31
CA THR A 51 0.60 6.98 -2.97
C THR A 51 -0.57 6.74 -2.03
N ILE A 52 -0.35 5.91 -1.01
CA ILE A 52 -1.44 5.48 -0.10
C ILE A 52 -1.46 6.26 1.22
N GLY A 53 -0.38 6.98 1.51
CA GLY A 53 -0.21 7.73 2.74
C GLY A 53 1.20 8.29 2.86
N ARG A 54 1.54 8.76 4.06
CA ARG A 54 2.88 9.29 4.39
C ARG A 54 3.42 8.63 5.66
N SER A 55 4.72 8.45 5.71
CA SER A 55 5.43 8.00 6.91
C SER A 55 5.23 9.02 8.03
N LEU A 56 4.93 8.56 9.26
CA LEU A 56 4.68 9.45 10.39
C LEU A 56 5.93 10.20 10.85
N MET A 57 7.10 9.57 10.78
CA MET A 57 8.34 10.16 11.29
C MET A 57 8.93 11.16 10.30
N GLU A 58 9.00 10.77 9.02
CA GLU A 58 9.75 11.50 7.99
C GLU A 58 8.84 12.25 7.00
N ASN A 59 7.51 12.17 7.18
CA ASN A 59 6.49 12.72 6.28
C ASN A 59 6.63 12.30 4.80
N GLN A 60 7.36 11.21 4.55
CA GLN A 60 7.71 10.71 3.23
C GLN A 60 6.52 9.97 2.59
N PRO A 61 6.15 10.22 1.32
CA PRO A 61 5.09 9.48 0.65
C PRO A 61 5.40 7.98 0.58
N ILE A 62 4.42 7.18 1.00
CA ILE A 62 4.46 5.72 0.87
C ILE A 62 3.83 5.34 -0.45
N ARG A 63 4.67 4.88 -1.37
CA ARG A 63 4.28 4.48 -2.72
C ARG A 63 4.21 2.96 -2.81
N ILE A 64 3.17 2.48 -3.49
CA ILE A 64 2.97 1.06 -3.75
C ILE A 64 3.01 0.82 -5.25
N PRO A 65 3.85 -0.11 -5.76
CA PRO A 65 3.92 -0.45 -7.17
C PRO A 65 2.60 -1.10 -7.61
N VAL A 66 1.93 -0.55 -8.61
CA VAL A 66 0.57 -0.98 -8.97
C VAL A 66 0.55 -2.44 -9.42
N ASN A 67 1.43 -2.80 -10.37
CA ASN A 67 1.45 -4.13 -10.97
C ASN A 67 1.82 -5.20 -9.93
N ASP A 68 2.89 -5.00 -9.17
CA ASP A 68 3.37 -6.01 -8.23
C ASP A 68 2.44 -6.20 -7.04
N PHE A 69 1.80 -5.12 -6.58
CA PHE A 69 0.95 -5.16 -5.40
C PHE A 69 -0.47 -5.65 -5.72
N PHE A 70 -1.17 -5.04 -6.67
CA PHE A 70 -2.57 -5.39 -6.97
C PHE A 70 -2.72 -6.69 -7.76
N ALA A 71 -1.67 -7.20 -8.40
CA ALA A 71 -1.68 -8.55 -8.97
C ALA A 71 -1.42 -9.65 -7.92
N SER A 72 -1.14 -9.28 -6.66
CA SER A 72 -0.84 -10.21 -5.57
C SER A 72 -2.01 -10.36 -4.58
N HIS A 73 -1.95 -11.40 -3.73
CA HIS A 73 -2.88 -11.54 -2.61
C HIS A 73 -2.37 -10.77 -1.40
N ILE A 74 -3.24 -9.93 -0.83
CA ILE A 74 -2.91 -9.06 0.30
C ILE A 74 -3.83 -9.36 1.48
N GLY A 75 -3.26 -9.36 2.70
CA GLY A 75 -4.00 -9.42 3.95
C GLY A 75 -3.81 -8.15 4.78
N ILE A 76 -4.90 -7.56 5.26
CA ILE A 76 -4.89 -6.39 6.16
C ILE A 76 -5.32 -6.86 7.55
N PHE A 77 -4.43 -6.75 8.53
CA PHE A 77 -4.64 -7.26 9.89
C PHE A 77 -4.63 -6.13 10.92
N GLY A 78 -5.42 -6.27 11.98
CA GLY A 78 -5.49 -5.30 13.07
C GLY A 78 -6.74 -5.46 13.94
N ASN A 79 -6.70 -4.89 15.14
CA ASN A 79 -7.83 -4.93 16.08
C ASN A 79 -9.04 -4.13 15.56
N THR A 80 -10.21 -4.29 16.19
CA THR A 80 -11.37 -3.45 15.91
C THR A 80 -11.03 -1.98 16.13
N GLY A 81 -11.46 -1.10 15.20
CA GLY A 81 -11.15 0.33 15.25
C GLY A 81 -9.76 0.72 14.73
N SER A 82 -8.89 -0.22 14.35
CA SER A 82 -7.53 0.08 13.85
C SER A 82 -7.48 0.61 12.41
N GLY A 83 -8.63 0.81 11.76
CA GLY A 83 -8.70 1.33 10.41
C GLY A 83 -8.56 0.32 9.27
N LYS A 84 -8.71 -1.00 9.50
CA LYS A 84 -8.60 -2.03 8.44
C LYS A 84 -9.42 -1.71 7.18
N SER A 85 -10.71 -1.44 7.36
CA SER A 85 -11.62 -1.11 6.26
C SER A 85 -11.28 0.23 5.60
N ASN A 86 -10.80 1.19 6.39
CA ASN A 86 -10.32 2.47 5.87
C ASN A 86 -9.06 2.27 5.00
N THR A 87 -8.13 1.41 5.41
CA THR A 87 -6.96 1.04 4.61
C THR A 87 -7.38 0.38 3.30
N LEU A 88 -8.32 -0.58 3.33
CA LEU A 88 -8.83 -1.23 2.11
C LEU A 88 -9.45 -0.20 1.15
N HIS A 89 -10.35 0.65 1.66
CA HIS A 89 -10.95 1.73 0.88
C HIS A 89 -9.90 2.64 0.26
N LYS A 90 -8.92 3.10 1.05
CA LYS A 90 -7.88 4.02 0.59
C LYS A 90 -7.04 3.40 -0.53
N LEU A 91 -6.68 2.11 -0.42
CA LEU A 91 -5.92 1.41 -1.46
C LEU A 91 -6.64 1.45 -2.81
N TYR A 92 -7.91 1.07 -2.85
CA TYR A 92 -8.67 1.03 -4.10
C TYR A 92 -9.07 2.42 -4.59
N LEU A 93 -9.35 3.36 -3.69
CA LEU A 93 -9.58 4.76 -4.06
C LEU A 93 -8.38 5.35 -4.78
N GLU A 94 -7.17 5.15 -4.27
CA GLU A 94 -5.94 5.64 -4.90
C GLU A 94 -5.65 4.92 -6.23
N LEU A 95 -5.96 3.62 -6.34
CA LEU A 95 -5.89 2.90 -7.61
C LEU A 95 -6.82 3.53 -8.65
N PHE A 96 -8.09 3.73 -8.31
CA PHE A 96 -9.11 4.24 -9.24
C PHE A 96 -8.89 5.71 -9.61
N ASN A 97 -8.32 6.51 -8.71
CA ASN A 97 -7.97 7.90 -9.00
C ASN A 97 -6.62 8.06 -9.75
N SER A 98 -5.87 6.97 -9.92
CA SER A 98 -4.60 7.00 -10.66
C SER A 98 -4.81 6.84 -12.16
N ARG A 99 -3.73 7.01 -12.94
CA ARG A 99 -3.71 6.68 -14.38
C ARG A 99 -4.07 5.22 -14.70
N TYR A 100 -4.04 4.33 -13.71
CA TYR A 100 -4.41 2.94 -13.84
C TYR A 100 -5.90 2.69 -13.59
N GLY A 101 -6.64 3.67 -13.08
CA GLY A 101 -8.04 3.53 -12.70
C GLY A 101 -8.95 3.11 -13.85
N SER A 102 -9.02 3.90 -14.93
CA SER A 102 -9.87 3.56 -16.08
C SER A 102 -9.48 2.20 -16.71
N PRO A 103 -8.19 1.92 -17.01
CA PRO A 103 -7.80 0.59 -17.48
C PRO A 103 -8.17 -0.55 -16.52
N ALA A 104 -8.04 -0.35 -15.21
CA ALA A 104 -8.39 -1.35 -14.22
C ALA A 104 -9.91 -1.62 -14.22
N LEU A 105 -10.73 -0.58 -14.28
CA LEU A 105 -12.19 -0.70 -14.30
C LEU A 105 -12.73 -1.31 -15.60
N GLU A 106 -12.04 -1.09 -16.73
CA GLU A 106 -12.44 -1.64 -18.04
C GLU A 106 -12.01 -3.11 -18.22
N LYS A 107 -10.84 -3.49 -17.68
CA LYS A 107 -10.21 -4.79 -17.96
C LYS A 107 -10.31 -5.79 -16.80
N SER A 108 -10.69 -5.33 -15.62
CA SER A 108 -10.79 -6.16 -14.42
C SER A 108 -12.20 -6.15 -13.84
N SER A 109 -12.57 -7.23 -13.17
CA SER A 109 -13.83 -7.33 -12.42
C SER A 109 -13.55 -7.15 -10.94
N PHE A 110 -14.33 -6.28 -10.28
CA PHE A 110 -14.22 -6.02 -8.85
C PHE A 110 -15.45 -6.54 -8.13
N VAL A 111 -15.23 -7.39 -7.12
CA VAL A 111 -16.26 -7.99 -6.28
C VAL A 111 -15.91 -7.73 -4.82
N ILE A 112 -16.86 -7.18 -4.07
CA ILE A 112 -16.72 -6.92 -2.64
C ILE A 112 -17.76 -7.77 -1.91
N ILE A 113 -17.28 -8.51 -0.91
CA ILE A 113 -18.11 -9.25 0.03
C ILE A 113 -18.02 -8.52 1.37
N ASP A 114 -19.09 -7.78 1.68
CA ASP A 114 -19.21 -6.90 2.82
C ASP A 114 -20.16 -7.49 3.87
N PHE A 115 -19.60 -8.22 4.83
CA PHE A 115 -20.37 -8.80 5.92
C PHE A 115 -20.88 -7.76 6.93
N ASN A 116 -20.29 -6.57 6.99
CA ASN A 116 -20.56 -5.56 8.02
C ASN A 116 -21.39 -4.37 7.50
N GLY A 117 -21.68 -4.31 6.20
CA GLY A 117 -22.38 -3.19 5.57
C GLY A 117 -21.58 -1.89 5.52
N GLU A 118 -20.26 -1.96 5.69
CA GLU A 118 -19.37 -0.79 5.73
C GLU A 118 -19.21 -0.11 4.37
N TYR A 119 -19.48 -0.83 3.27
CA TYR A 119 -19.24 -0.40 1.89
C TYR A 119 -20.54 -0.17 1.10
N GLY A 120 -21.69 -0.61 1.60
CA GLY A 120 -22.98 -0.57 0.88
C GLY A 120 -23.82 0.69 1.05
N SER A 121 -23.54 1.52 2.06
CA SER A 121 -24.42 2.64 2.45
C SER A 121 -24.01 4.00 1.88
N GLY A 122 -23.00 4.09 1.01
CA GLY A 122 -22.47 5.37 0.55
C GLY A 122 -21.74 5.29 -0.78
N SER A 123 -21.44 6.45 -1.35
CA SER A 123 -20.73 6.72 -2.60
C SER A 123 -19.34 6.09 -2.76
N ALA A 124 -18.90 5.21 -1.85
CA ALA A 124 -17.55 4.66 -1.80
C ALA A 124 -17.11 4.02 -3.14
N PHE A 125 -18.06 3.41 -3.86
CA PHE A 125 -17.80 2.73 -5.14
C PHE A 125 -18.89 2.99 -6.19
N LYS A 126 -19.72 4.02 -6.02
CA LYS A 126 -20.92 4.25 -6.88
C LYS A 126 -20.58 4.53 -8.35
N ASP A 127 -19.43 5.12 -8.62
CA ASP A 127 -19.01 5.53 -9.97
C ASP A 127 -18.31 4.40 -10.74
N HIS A 128 -18.25 3.20 -10.16
CA HIS A 128 -17.50 2.07 -10.68
C HIS A 128 -18.41 0.83 -10.75
N HIS A 129 -18.25 0.01 -11.80
CA HIS A 129 -18.99 -1.24 -11.97
C HIS A 129 -18.51 -2.32 -10.97
N ILE A 130 -18.68 -2.07 -9.67
CA ILE A 130 -18.24 -2.92 -8.56
C ILE A 130 -19.44 -3.71 -8.03
N GLN A 131 -19.29 -5.03 -7.94
CA GLN A 131 -20.36 -5.91 -7.46
C GLN A 131 -20.24 -6.10 -5.95
N LEU A 132 -21.24 -5.65 -5.20
CA LEU A 132 -21.27 -5.74 -3.74
C LEU A 132 -22.24 -6.84 -3.26
N TYR A 133 -21.78 -7.65 -2.32
CA TYR A 133 -22.52 -8.75 -1.72
C TYR A 133 -22.44 -8.70 -0.19
N ASP A 134 -23.53 -9.03 0.50
CA ASP A 134 -23.63 -9.06 1.98
C ASP A 134 -23.19 -10.39 2.63
N GLY A 135 -22.61 -11.30 1.84
CA GLY A 135 -22.27 -12.66 2.27
C GLY A 135 -23.40 -13.69 2.14
N VAL A 136 -24.64 -13.29 1.82
CA VAL A 136 -25.81 -14.18 1.64
C VAL A 136 -26.23 -14.29 0.15
N LYS A 137 -25.31 -13.98 -0.78
CA LYS A 137 -25.50 -13.97 -2.25
C LYS A 137 -26.55 -12.96 -2.79
N ARG A 138 -27.04 -12.02 -1.99
CA ARG A 138 -27.84 -10.92 -2.56
C ARG A 138 -26.90 -9.86 -3.13
N LYS A 139 -27.04 -9.59 -4.43
CA LYS A 139 -26.43 -8.41 -5.04
C LYS A 139 -27.07 -7.20 -4.39
N ILE A 140 -26.28 -6.37 -3.72
CA ILE A 140 -26.74 -5.05 -3.27
C ILE A 140 -26.79 -4.20 -4.54
N SER A 141 -27.97 -4.08 -5.14
CA SER A 141 -28.17 -3.24 -6.33
C SER A 141 -28.06 -1.76 -5.93
N ASN A 142 -27.20 -1.02 -6.62
CA ASN A 142 -27.37 0.42 -6.78
C ASN A 142 -28.59 0.70 -7.65
#